data_AF-A0A0C9X328-F1
#
_entry.id   AF-A0A0C9X328-F1
#
_cell.length_a   1.000
_cell.length_b   1.000
_cell.length_c   1.000
_cell.angle_alpha   90.00
_cell.angle_beta   90.00
_cell.angle_gamma   90.00
#
_symmetry.space_group_name_H-M   'P 1'
#
loop_
_entity.id
_entity.type
_entity.pdbx_description
1 polymer ?
#
loop_
_entity_poly.entity_id
_entity_poly.type
_entity_poly.pdbx_seq_one_letter_code
_entity_poly.pdbx_strand_id
1 'polypeptide(L)'
;MPGYPGHRHFKNGISHVTQWTGREHKDMQHVFVGLLVSAVQPAILRTARAVVDFIYYSQLHIHTSTTLHALQDALRIFHENKDIFIHEGIREHFNILKLHQMFHDVEAIKSHGVADGCNTESPERLHIDFAKEVYRASNGQDYEEQMVKWLGHQEAVMRFRAYLNWCDAEFESDVDTGSDCDTNTDSDVINKPLANTFTTTTTAGLPSTHHLPVQPRFPLTDIVTLTTQFFAIDFVSALTKVICCAYSAPAQPLLLMLPTNSMYSSAYQFVCPISWLLDASRQLSASVQHH
;
A
#
# COMPACT_ATOMS: atom_id res chain seq x y z
N MET A 1 -31.99 -11.45 1.48
CA MET A 1 -31.18 -11.58 2.70
C MET A 1 -31.35 -10.32 3.57
N PRO A 2 -31.46 -10.44 4.90
CA PRO A 2 -31.43 -9.29 5.79
C PRO A 2 -30.11 -8.51 5.63
N GLY A 3 -30.14 -7.19 5.78
CA GLY A 3 -28.93 -6.37 5.71
C GLY A 3 -28.05 -6.59 6.94
N TYR A 4 -26.76 -6.89 6.74
CA TYR A 4 -25.77 -6.93 7.80
C TYR A 4 -24.94 -5.63 7.76
N PRO A 5 -24.73 -4.93 8.90
CA PRO A 5 -23.91 -3.73 8.93
C PRO A 5 -22.49 -4.02 8.44
N GLY A 6 -22.00 -3.25 7.46
CA GLY A 6 -20.63 -3.36 6.96
C GLY A 6 -20.43 -4.21 5.70
N HIS A 7 -21.45 -4.95 5.25
CA HIS A 7 -21.40 -5.69 3.97
C HIS A 7 -22.29 -5.06 2.90
N ARG A 8 -21.80 -5.01 1.67
CA ARG A 8 -22.61 -4.52 0.55
C ARG A 8 -23.80 -5.45 0.28
N HIS A 9 -24.98 -4.86 0.20
CA HIS A 9 -26.20 -5.58 -0.11
C HIS A 9 -26.47 -5.57 -1.63
N PHE A 10 -26.46 -6.75 -2.27
CA PHE A 10 -26.74 -6.92 -3.69
C PHE A 10 -28.25 -6.95 -3.98
N LYS A 11 -28.92 -5.79 -3.89
CA LYS A 11 -30.39 -5.67 -4.06
C LYS A 11 -30.92 -6.23 -5.39
N ASN A 12 -30.16 -6.05 -6.47
CA ASN A 12 -30.54 -6.50 -7.82
C ASN A 12 -29.82 -7.80 -8.23
N GLY A 13 -29.32 -8.56 -7.24
CA GLY A 13 -28.49 -9.74 -7.49
C GLY A 13 -27.11 -9.41 -8.06
N ILE A 14 -26.45 -10.44 -8.58
CA ILE A 14 -25.06 -10.38 -9.06
C ILE A 14 -24.96 -10.37 -10.59
N SER A 15 -26.08 -10.42 -11.32
CA SER A 15 -26.16 -10.55 -12.79
C SER A 15 -25.83 -9.26 -13.57
N HIS A 16 -25.96 -8.08 -12.93
CA HIS A 16 -25.71 -6.79 -13.58
C HIS A 16 -24.28 -6.24 -13.40
N VAL A 17 -23.46 -6.87 -12.56
CA VAL A 17 -22.08 -6.43 -12.26
C VAL A 17 -21.11 -6.76 -13.40
N THR A 18 -20.84 -5.84 -14.32
CA THR A 18 -19.91 -6.11 -15.44
C THR A 18 -18.45 -6.07 -15.02
N GLN A 19 -18.12 -5.31 -13.98
CA GLN A 19 -16.78 -5.20 -13.41
C GLN A 19 -16.86 -5.22 -11.89
N TRP A 20 -16.05 -6.08 -11.27
CA TRP A 20 -15.97 -6.21 -9.82
C TRP A 20 -14.79 -5.39 -9.29
N THR A 21 -15.05 -4.53 -8.32
CA THR A 21 -14.02 -3.91 -7.48
C THR A 21 -13.50 -4.91 -6.45
N GLY A 22 -12.28 -4.70 -5.94
CA GLY A 22 -11.71 -5.55 -4.89
C GLY A 22 -12.58 -5.62 -3.63
N ARG A 23 -13.28 -4.53 -3.27
CA ARG A 23 -14.19 -4.50 -2.12
C ARG A 23 -15.46 -5.32 -2.36
N GLU A 24 -16.09 -5.18 -3.53
CA GLU A 24 -17.26 -5.99 -3.88
C GLU A 24 -16.94 -7.48 -3.90
N HIS A 25 -15.73 -7.82 -4.35
CA HIS A 25 -15.24 -9.19 -4.41
C HIS A 25 -15.04 -9.79 -3.01
N LYS A 26 -14.43 -9.04 -2.07
CA LYS A 26 -14.33 -9.44 -0.65
C LYS A 26 -15.70 -9.62 0.01
N ASP A 27 -16.63 -8.68 -0.20
CA ASP A 27 -17.99 -8.82 0.32
C ASP A 27 -18.70 -10.07 -0.23
N MET A 28 -18.49 -10.36 -1.52
CA MET A 28 -19.09 -11.53 -2.14
C MET A 28 -18.54 -12.85 -1.57
N GLN A 29 -17.24 -12.91 -1.23
CA GLN A 29 -16.63 -14.09 -0.58
C GLN A 29 -17.35 -14.50 0.69
N HIS A 30 -17.77 -13.54 1.51
CA HIS A 30 -18.39 -13.80 2.80
C HIS A 30 -19.78 -14.42 2.66
N VAL A 31 -20.53 -14.07 1.61
CA VAL A 31 -21.91 -14.53 1.41
C VAL A 31 -22.04 -15.70 0.44
N PHE A 32 -21.05 -15.91 -0.44
CA PHE A 32 -21.15 -16.80 -1.59
C PHE A 32 -21.58 -18.24 -1.24
N VAL A 33 -20.87 -18.87 -0.31
CA VAL A 33 -21.17 -20.26 0.09
C VAL A 33 -22.57 -20.33 0.71
N GLY A 34 -22.93 -19.37 1.57
CA GLY A 34 -24.23 -19.32 2.22
C GLY A 34 -25.39 -19.19 1.23
N LEU A 35 -25.18 -18.50 0.10
CA LEU A 35 -26.18 -18.39 -0.97
C LEU A 35 -26.38 -19.70 -1.74
N LEU A 36 -25.35 -20.55 -1.81
CA LEU A 36 -25.44 -21.83 -2.50
C LEU A 36 -26.05 -22.94 -1.63
N VAL A 37 -26.05 -22.78 -0.31
CA VAL A 37 -26.66 -23.75 0.60
C VAL A 37 -28.12 -23.96 0.20
N SER A 38 -28.50 -25.23 0.00
CA SER A 38 -29.84 -25.66 -0.44
C SER A 38 -30.27 -25.27 -1.85
N ALA A 39 -29.48 -24.49 -2.60
CA ALA A 39 -29.79 -24.09 -3.96
C ALA A 39 -29.10 -24.97 -5.03
N VAL A 40 -28.02 -25.66 -4.67
CA VAL A 40 -27.23 -26.47 -5.59
C VAL A 40 -26.95 -27.87 -5.05
N GLN A 41 -26.56 -28.76 -5.95
CA GLN A 41 -26.13 -30.12 -5.59
C GLN A 41 -24.91 -30.10 -4.64
N PRO A 42 -24.79 -31.08 -3.71
CA PRO A 42 -23.70 -31.11 -2.73
C PRO A 42 -22.29 -31.04 -3.33
N ALA A 43 -22.07 -31.63 -4.51
CA ALA A 43 -20.77 -31.59 -5.19
C ALA A 43 -20.38 -30.19 -5.68
N ILE A 44 -21.35 -29.42 -6.20
CA ILE A 44 -21.16 -28.02 -6.60
C ILE A 44 -20.82 -27.18 -5.36
N LEU A 45 -21.58 -27.38 -4.28
CA LEU A 45 -21.33 -26.67 -3.01
C LEU A 45 -19.94 -26.96 -2.44
N ARG A 46 -19.51 -28.24 -2.44
CA ARG A 46 -18.15 -28.64 -2.03
C ARG A 46 -17.07 -27.96 -2.85
N THR A 47 -17.23 -27.95 -4.17
CA THR A 47 -16.24 -27.31 -5.06
C THR A 47 -16.17 -25.80 -4.84
N ALA A 48 -17.32 -25.13 -4.74
CA ALA A 48 -17.40 -23.70 -4.45
C ALA A 48 -16.75 -23.36 -3.12
N ARG A 49 -17.06 -24.15 -2.07
CA ARG A 49 -16.47 -23.99 -0.74
C ARG A 49 -14.96 -24.14 -0.78
N ALA A 50 -14.45 -25.17 -1.45
CA ALA A 50 -13.02 -25.46 -1.55
C ALA A 50 -12.24 -24.29 -2.16
N VAL A 51 -12.77 -23.64 -3.20
CA VAL A 51 -12.11 -22.48 -3.81
C VAL A 51 -12.16 -21.27 -2.88
N VAL A 52 -13.29 -21.03 -2.22
CA VAL A 52 -13.40 -19.94 -1.22
C VAL A 52 -12.42 -20.15 -0.07
N ASP A 53 -12.32 -21.38 0.46
CA ASP A 53 -11.35 -21.73 1.50
C ASP A 53 -9.91 -21.54 1.02
N PHE A 54 -9.58 -21.98 -0.20
CA PHE A 54 -8.27 -21.74 -0.80
C PHE A 54 -7.92 -20.25 -0.81
N ILE A 55 -8.85 -19.41 -1.24
CA ILE A 55 -8.64 -17.96 -1.31
C ILE A 55 -8.40 -17.37 0.07
N TYR A 56 -9.20 -17.74 1.08
CA TYR A 56 -8.99 -17.27 2.45
C TYR A 56 -7.64 -17.71 3.00
N TYR A 57 -7.25 -18.97 2.79
CA TYR A 57 -5.94 -19.44 3.23
C TYR A 57 -4.80 -18.70 2.51
N SER A 58 -4.91 -18.45 1.21
CA SER A 58 -3.88 -17.73 0.42
C SER A 58 -3.68 -16.27 0.83
N GLN A 59 -4.66 -15.67 1.53
CA GLN A 59 -4.63 -14.29 2.02
C GLN A 59 -4.13 -14.16 3.47
N LEU A 60 -3.68 -15.27 4.07
CA LEU A 60 -3.13 -15.22 5.43
C LEU A 60 -1.78 -14.52 5.40
N HIS A 61 -1.62 -13.52 6.27
CA HIS A 61 -0.38 -12.75 6.39
C HIS A 61 0.78 -13.59 6.97
N ILE A 62 0.44 -14.69 7.63
CA ILE A 62 1.37 -15.63 8.24
C ILE A 62 0.89 -17.04 7.95
N HIS A 63 1.77 -17.85 7.37
CA HIS A 63 1.52 -19.25 7.11
C HIS A 63 2.28 -20.14 8.09
N THR A 64 1.58 -21.11 8.68
CA THR A 64 2.13 -22.26 9.40
C THR A 64 2.02 -23.52 8.55
N SER A 65 2.74 -24.59 8.92
CA SER A 65 2.61 -25.90 8.27
C SER A 65 1.15 -26.39 8.20
N THR A 66 0.36 -26.12 9.24
CA THR A 66 -1.07 -26.46 9.28
C THR A 66 -1.87 -25.67 8.23
N THR A 67 -1.64 -24.36 8.12
CA THR A 67 -2.36 -23.54 7.14
C THR A 67 -1.95 -23.85 5.70
N LEU A 68 -0.68 -24.22 5.47
CA LEU A 68 -0.21 -24.67 4.15
C LEU A 68 -0.83 -26.02 3.77
N HIS A 69 -0.95 -26.94 4.73
CA HIS A 69 -1.67 -28.19 4.50
C HIS A 69 -3.15 -27.94 4.18
N ALA A 70 -3.81 -27.05 4.92
CA ALA A 70 -5.20 -26.68 4.67
C ALA A 70 -5.40 -26.01 3.30
N LEU A 71 -4.46 -25.15 2.87
CA LEU A 71 -4.45 -24.55 1.53
C LEU A 71 -4.35 -25.63 0.44
N GLN A 72 -3.46 -26.60 0.63
CA GLN A 72 -3.27 -27.71 -0.31
C GLN A 72 -4.47 -28.67 -0.34
N ASP A 73 -5.07 -28.93 0.82
CA ASP A 73 -6.31 -29.71 0.93
C ASP A 73 -7.47 -29.02 0.21
N ALA A 74 -7.62 -27.70 0.36
CA ALA A 74 -8.63 -26.94 -0.35
C ALA A 74 -8.45 -27.05 -1.88
N LEU A 75 -7.22 -26.97 -2.38
CA LEU A 75 -6.93 -27.18 -3.80
C LEU A 75 -7.25 -28.61 -4.27
N ARG A 76 -6.91 -29.61 -3.45
CA ARG A 76 -7.22 -31.02 -3.73
C ARG A 76 -8.73 -31.25 -3.83
N ILE A 77 -9.49 -30.79 -2.83
CA ILE A 77 -10.96 -30.92 -2.81
C ILE A 77 -11.57 -30.25 -4.05
N PHE A 78 -11.06 -29.07 -4.44
CA PHE A 78 -11.49 -28.40 -5.67
C PHE A 78 -11.29 -29.30 -6.89
N HIS A 79 -10.09 -29.85 -7.08
CA HIS A 79 -9.79 -30.69 -8.25
C HIS A 79 -10.53 -32.02 -8.27
N GLU A 80 -10.79 -32.63 -7.12
CA GLU A 80 -11.57 -33.86 -7.01
C GLU A 80 -13.05 -33.66 -7.36
N ASN A 81 -13.59 -32.43 -7.24
CA ASN A 81 -15.02 -32.17 -7.43
C ASN A 81 -15.34 -31.29 -8.66
N LYS A 82 -14.38 -30.57 -9.24
CA LYS A 82 -14.62 -29.58 -10.32
C LYS A 82 -15.29 -30.15 -11.58
N ASP A 83 -15.12 -31.43 -11.86
CA ASP A 83 -15.68 -32.05 -13.07
C ASP A 83 -17.21 -32.07 -13.06
N ILE A 84 -17.84 -31.86 -11.90
CA ILE A 84 -19.30 -31.65 -11.81
C ILE A 84 -19.76 -30.48 -12.68
N PHE A 85 -18.97 -29.42 -12.82
CA PHE A 85 -19.35 -28.28 -13.67
C PHE A 85 -19.31 -28.61 -15.17
N ILE A 86 -18.48 -29.59 -15.56
CA ILE A 86 -18.44 -30.10 -16.94
C ILE A 86 -19.65 -31.01 -17.16
N HIS A 87 -19.92 -31.92 -16.22
CA HIS A 87 -21.05 -32.84 -16.29
C HIS A 87 -22.40 -32.10 -16.39
N GLU A 88 -22.59 -31.04 -15.60
CA GLU A 88 -23.80 -30.21 -15.63
C GLU A 88 -23.86 -29.24 -16.83
N GLY A 89 -22.88 -29.29 -17.73
CA GLY A 89 -22.82 -28.43 -18.92
C GLY A 89 -22.60 -26.94 -18.62
N ILE A 90 -22.22 -26.59 -17.39
CA ILE A 90 -21.96 -25.20 -16.98
C ILE A 90 -20.70 -24.67 -17.68
N ARG A 91 -19.70 -25.54 -17.89
CA ARG A 91 -18.43 -25.15 -18.50
C ARG A 91 -17.77 -26.32 -19.23
N GLU A 92 -17.12 -26.04 -20.36
CA GLU A 92 -16.44 -27.08 -21.16
C GLU A 92 -15.11 -27.55 -20.54
N HIS A 93 -14.31 -26.64 -19.99
CA HIS A 93 -12.99 -26.98 -19.42
C HIS A 93 -12.51 -26.01 -18.33
N PHE A 94 -11.52 -26.45 -17.57
CA PHE A 94 -10.88 -25.67 -16.49
C PHE A 94 -9.47 -25.14 -16.83
N ASN A 95 -9.12 -25.06 -18.13
CA ASN A 95 -7.87 -24.48 -18.62
C ASN A 95 -7.85 -22.96 -18.47
N ILE A 96 -7.81 -22.49 -17.22
CA ILE A 96 -7.87 -21.09 -16.85
C ILE A 96 -6.56 -20.77 -16.16
N LEU A 97 -5.85 -19.75 -16.67
CA LEU A 97 -4.53 -19.39 -16.20
C LEU A 97 -4.49 -19.17 -14.67
N LYS A 98 -5.52 -18.53 -14.11
CA LYS A 98 -5.65 -18.32 -12.67
C LYS A 98 -5.81 -19.61 -11.87
N LEU A 99 -6.55 -20.60 -12.40
CA LEU A 99 -6.69 -21.90 -11.73
C LEU A 99 -5.41 -22.74 -11.86
N HIS A 100 -4.68 -22.57 -12.97
CA HIS A 100 -3.36 -23.18 -13.12
C HIS A 100 -2.36 -22.58 -12.12
N GLN A 101 -2.41 -21.26 -11.92
CA GLN A 101 -1.57 -20.57 -10.94
C GLN A 101 -1.76 -21.11 -9.52
N MET A 102 -2.98 -21.49 -9.13
CA MET A 102 -3.27 -22.05 -7.80
C MET A 102 -2.43 -23.29 -7.46
N PHE A 103 -1.98 -24.07 -8.45
CA PHE A 103 -1.07 -25.21 -8.24
C PHE A 103 0.30 -24.79 -7.72
N HIS A 104 0.73 -23.59 -8.07
CA HIS A 104 2.05 -23.08 -7.72
C HIS A 104 2.03 -22.24 -6.43
N ASP A 105 0.86 -21.87 -5.92
CA ASP A 105 0.75 -20.96 -4.78
C ASP A 105 1.43 -21.50 -3.51
N VAL A 106 1.29 -22.80 -3.21
CA VAL A 106 1.95 -23.40 -2.02
C VAL A 106 3.47 -23.31 -2.13
N GLU A 107 4.02 -23.60 -3.31
CA GLU A 107 5.46 -23.56 -3.53
C GLU A 107 5.98 -22.12 -3.58
N ALA A 108 5.20 -21.21 -4.18
CA ALA A 108 5.48 -19.79 -4.19
C ALA A 108 5.54 -19.22 -2.76
N ILE A 109 4.57 -19.58 -1.90
CA ILE A 109 4.53 -19.14 -0.50
C ILE A 109 5.75 -19.66 0.28
N LYS A 110 6.15 -20.92 0.05
CA LYS A 110 7.33 -21.50 0.73
C LYS A 110 8.64 -20.84 0.30
N SER A 111 8.76 -20.48 -0.98
CA SER A 111 10.00 -19.94 -1.56
C SER A 111 10.15 -18.43 -1.43
N HIS A 112 9.04 -17.68 -1.53
CA HIS A 112 9.04 -16.21 -1.58
C HIS A 112 8.37 -15.57 -0.34
N GLY A 113 7.78 -16.37 0.55
CA GLY A 113 6.97 -15.88 1.66
C GLY A 113 5.57 -15.48 1.21
N VAL A 114 4.86 -14.76 2.09
CA VAL A 114 3.47 -14.38 1.85
C VAL A 114 3.36 -13.35 0.72
N ALA A 115 2.27 -13.44 -0.06
CA ALA A 115 2.01 -12.57 -1.20
C ALA A 115 1.70 -11.10 -0.86
N ASP A 116 1.59 -10.72 0.43
CA ASP A 116 1.24 -9.37 0.86
C ASP A 116 2.18 -8.30 0.30
N GLY A 117 3.47 -8.61 0.18
CA GLY A 117 4.48 -7.70 -0.38
C GLY A 117 4.46 -7.57 -1.91
N CYS A 118 3.71 -8.43 -2.59
CA CYS A 118 3.68 -8.53 -4.05
C CYS A 118 2.34 -8.07 -4.66
N ASN A 119 1.46 -7.45 -3.87
CA ASN A 119 0.17 -7.00 -4.36
C ASN A 119 0.29 -5.75 -5.26
N THR A 120 -0.66 -5.59 -6.18
CA THR A 120 -0.70 -4.43 -7.08
C THR A 120 -1.45 -3.24 -6.47
N GLU A 121 -1.97 -3.37 -5.24
CA GLU A 121 -2.74 -2.30 -4.60
C GLU A 121 -1.86 -1.06 -4.35
N SER A 122 -0.62 -1.27 -3.91
CA SER A 122 0.35 -0.18 -3.70
C SER A 122 0.67 0.58 -4.99
N PRO A 123 1.13 -0.06 -6.08
CA PRO A 123 1.38 0.66 -7.33
C PRO A 123 0.10 1.23 -7.97
N GLU A 124 -1.06 0.59 -7.82
CA GLU A 124 -2.33 1.15 -8.30
C GLU A 124 -2.70 2.44 -7.53
N ARG A 125 -2.46 2.46 -6.22
CA ARG A 125 -2.64 3.67 -5.39
C ARG A 125 -1.71 4.78 -5.83
N LEU A 126 -0.42 4.47 -6.03
CA LEU A 126 0.57 5.43 -6.52
C LEU A 126 0.21 5.97 -7.90
N HIS A 127 -0.41 5.16 -8.76
CA HIS A 127 -0.87 5.61 -10.08
C HIS A 127 -2.01 6.64 -10.01
N ILE A 128 -2.81 6.65 -8.93
CA ILE A 128 -3.79 7.73 -8.68
C ILE A 128 -3.04 9.04 -8.44
N ASP A 129 -2.15 9.06 -7.44
CA ASP A 129 -1.49 10.27 -6.97
C ASP A 129 -0.47 10.81 -7.99
N PHE A 130 0.28 9.91 -8.66
CA PHE A 130 1.39 10.27 -9.54
C PHE A 130 1.07 10.27 -11.04
N ALA A 131 -0.09 9.74 -11.45
CA ALA A 131 -0.53 9.87 -12.83
C ALA A 131 -1.86 10.61 -12.94
N LYS A 132 -2.93 10.12 -12.30
CA LYS A 132 -4.27 10.69 -12.50
C LYS A 132 -4.40 12.10 -11.96
N GLU A 133 -3.96 12.35 -10.72
CA GLU A 133 -4.05 13.69 -10.11
C GLU A 133 -3.15 14.69 -10.84
N VAL A 134 -1.94 14.25 -11.19
CA VAL A 134 -0.97 15.06 -11.93
C VAL A 134 -1.49 15.42 -13.32
N TYR A 135 -2.05 14.44 -14.04
CA TYR A 135 -2.67 14.67 -15.34
C TYR A 135 -3.84 15.66 -15.23
N ARG A 136 -4.68 15.53 -14.20
CA ARG A 136 -5.79 16.47 -13.93
C ARG A 136 -5.31 17.88 -13.59
N ALA A 137 -4.12 18.02 -12.99
CA ALA A 137 -3.50 19.30 -12.70
C ALA A 137 -2.77 19.91 -13.93
N SER A 138 -2.53 19.11 -14.97
CA SER A 138 -1.97 19.58 -16.23
C SER A 138 -3.02 20.26 -17.10
N ASN A 139 -2.57 21.03 -18.10
CA ASN A 139 -3.47 21.60 -19.10
C ASN A 139 -3.78 20.63 -20.27
N GLY A 140 -3.30 19.38 -20.21
CA GLY A 140 -3.54 18.33 -21.21
C GLY A 140 -2.66 18.41 -22.47
N GLN A 141 -1.82 19.44 -22.61
CA GLN A 141 -0.88 19.60 -23.72
C GLN A 141 0.57 19.42 -23.22
N ASP A 142 1.40 18.65 -23.93
CA ASP A 142 2.77 18.31 -23.49
C ASP A 142 2.80 17.86 -22.01
N TYR A 143 1.83 17.03 -21.63
CA TYR A 143 1.49 16.72 -20.25
C TYR A 143 2.64 16.02 -19.52
N GLU A 144 3.52 15.29 -20.22
CA GLU A 144 4.64 14.57 -19.61
C GLU A 144 5.61 15.51 -18.89
N GLU A 145 6.03 16.60 -19.54
CA GLU A 145 6.92 17.60 -18.93
C GLU A 145 6.25 18.31 -17.74
N GLN A 146 4.96 18.62 -17.88
CA GLN A 146 4.18 19.23 -16.81
C GLN A 146 4.02 18.29 -15.62
N MET A 147 3.81 17.00 -15.88
CA MET A 147 3.68 15.99 -14.84
C MET A 147 4.99 15.81 -14.06
N VAL A 148 6.13 15.72 -14.76
CA VAL A 148 7.45 15.65 -14.12
C VAL A 148 7.73 16.91 -13.28
N LYS A 149 7.44 18.09 -13.82
CA LYS A 149 7.62 19.36 -13.10
C LYS A 149 6.73 19.45 -11.85
N TRP A 150 5.48 19.03 -11.96
CA TRP A 150 4.54 19.00 -10.84
C TRP A 150 5.01 18.06 -9.74
N LEU A 151 5.46 16.84 -10.10
CA LEU A 151 6.02 15.88 -9.16
C LEU A 151 7.25 16.44 -8.44
N GLY A 152 8.15 17.09 -9.17
CA GLY A 152 9.32 17.76 -8.58
C GLY A 152 8.95 18.86 -7.57
N HIS A 153 7.91 19.64 -7.85
CA HIS A 153 7.40 20.62 -6.88
C HIS A 153 6.80 19.96 -5.63
N GLN A 154 6.01 18.90 -5.78
CA GLN A 154 5.46 18.17 -4.63
C GLN A 154 6.58 17.58 -3.77
N GLU A 155 7.60 17.00 -4.39
CA GLU A 155 8.75 16.43 -3.68
C GLU A 155 9.50 17.51 -2.88
N ALA A 156 9.73 18.70 -3.46
CA ALA A 156 10.35 19.82 -2.77
C ALA A 156 9.51 20.31 -1.57
N VAL A 157 8.19 20.43 -1.72
CA VAL A 157 7.28 20.82 -0.64
C VAL A 157 7.28 19.78 0.47
N MET A 158 7.25 18.48 0.13
CA MET A 158 7.28 17.39 1.10
C MET A 158 8.60 17.36 1.89
N ARG A 159 9.75 17.54 1.22
CA ARG A 159 11.06 17.68 1.88
C ARG A 159 11.07 18.86 2.85
N PHE A 160 10.56 20.01 2.44
CA PHE A 160 10.54 21.19 3.29
C PHE A 160 9.60 21.02 4.49
N ARG A 161 8.44 20.39 4.32
CA ARG A 161 7.55 20.03 5.45
C ARG A 161 8.22 19.07 6.43
N ALA A 162 8.93 18.06 5.93
CA ALA A 162 9.67 17.14 6.79
C ALA A 162 10.75 17.86 7.61
N TYR A 163 11.43 18.84 7.02
CA TYR A 163 12.38 19.70 7.72
C TYR A 163 11.72 20.50 8.84
N LEU A 164 10.58 21.15 8.58
CA LEU A 164 9.84 21.89 9.61
C LEU A 164 9.42 20.99 10.78
N ASN A 165 8.86 19.82 10.48
CA ASN A 165 8.45 18.86 11.50
C ASN A 165 9.64 18.38 12.37
N TRP A 166 10.83 18.21 11.76
CA TRP A 166 12.03 17.87 12.50
C TRP A 166 12.47 18.99 13.45
N CYS A 167 12.44 20.25 12.99
CA CYS A 167 12.73 21.40 13.84
C CYS A 167 11.75 21.50 15.02
N ASP A 168 10.46 21.28 14.79
CA ASP A 168 9.44 21.34 15.85
C ASP A 168 9.63 20.21 16.88
N ALA A 169 10.00 19.00 16.43
CA ALA A 169 10.26 17.86 17.32
C ALA A 169 11.48 18.04 18.24
N GLU A 170 12.52 18.76 17.79
CA GLU A 170 13.68 19.07 18.64
C GLU A 170 13.36 20.13 19.71
N PHE A 171 12.39 21.02 19.46
CA PHE A 171 11.94 22.00 20.44
C PHE A 171 11.07 21.40 21.55
N GLU A 172 10.35 20.31 21.30
CA GLU A 172 9.53 19.64 22.33
C GLU A 172 10.35 18.74 23.26
N SER A 173 11.54 18.27 22.86
CA SER A 173 12.41 17.44 23.71
C SER A 173 13.20 18.22 24.78
N ASP A 174 13.23 19.56 24.70
CA ASP A 174 13.96 20.43 25.63
C ASP A 174 13.10 20.99 26.79
N VAL A 175 11.82 20.57 26.89
CA VAL A 175 10.95 20.94 28.03
C VAL A 175 10.85 19.78 29.02
N ASP A 176 11.98 19.42 29.64
CA ASP A 176 11.96 18.78 30.97
C ASP A 176 11.75 19.88 32.02
N THR A 177 10.49 20.18 32.33
CA THR A 177 10.16 20.89 33.56
C THR A 177 9.33 19.96 34.42
N GLY A 178 10.00 19.23 35.29
CA GLY A 178 9.36 18.54 36.40
C GLY A 178 8.53 19.52 37.22
N SER A 179 7.22 19.28 37.30
CA SER A 179 6.38 19.72 38.41
C SER A 179 5.09 18.91 38.43
N ASP A 180 5.02 17.93 39.34
CA ASP A 180 3.76 17.34 39.79
C ASP A 180 2.89 18.41 40.46
N CYS A 181 1.61 18.54 40.07
CA CYS A 181 0.46 18.23 40.93
C CYS A 181 -0.89 18.67 40.29
N ASP A 182 -1.91 17.84 40.55
CA ASP A 182 -3.29 17.95 40.10
C ASP A 182 -4.01 19.27 40.47
N THR A 183 -4.95 19.71 39.64
CA THR A 183 -6.37 19.93 40.04
C THR A 183 -7.24 20.30 38.84
N ASN A 184 -8.38 19.62 38.73
CA ASN A 184 -9.50 19.96 37.84
C ASN A 184 -10.01 21.38 38.10
N THR A 185 -10.31 22.17 37.06
CA THR A 185 -11.48 23.06 37.04
C THR A 185 -11.89 23.37 35.60
N ASP A 186 -13.17 23.11 35.34
CA ASP A 186 -13.98 23.33 34.15
C ASP A 186 -14.20 24.84 33.88
N SER A 187 -14.20 25.29 32.62
CA SER A 187 -15.04 26.39 32.08
C SER A 187 -14.63 26.78 30.65
N ASP A 188 -15.63 26.70 29.77
CA ASP A 188 -15.72 27.31 28.43
C ASP A 188 -15.28 28.79 28.38
N VAL A 189 -14.83 29.26 27.21
CA VAL A 189 -15.35 30.46 26.49
C VAL A 189 -14.40 30.96 25.37
N ILE A 190 -14.96 30.89 24.15
CA ILE A 190 -14.89 31.84 23.02
C ILE A 190 -13.62 31.95 22.14
N ASN A 191 -13.86 31.56 20.87
CA ASN A 191 -13.12 31.88 19.67
C ASN A 191 -12.97 33.40 19.39
N LYS A 192 -11.90 33.69 18.63
CA LYS A 192 -11.74 34.71 17.56
C LYS A 192 -10.87 35.95 17.90
N PRO A 193 -10.29 36.61 16.87
CA PRO A 193 -8.92 36.41 16.40
C PRO A 193 -8.09 37.70 16.55
N LEU A 194 -6.76 37.62 16.67
CA LEU A 194 -5.97 38.86 16.64
C LEU A 194 -4.59 38.71 15.99
N ALA A 195 -4.53 39.27 14.78
CA ALA A 195 -3.43 40.02 14.18
C ALA A 195 -1.98 39.54 14.46
N ASN A 196 -1.36 39.00 13.42
CA ASN A 196 0.10 38.87 13.28
C ASN A 196 0.76 40.25 13.42
N THR A 197 1.20 40.57 14.64
CA THR A 197 2.23 41.58 14.86
C THR A 197 3.57 40.89 14.67
N PHE A 198 4.34 41.37 13.69
CA PHE A 198 5.73 41.00 13.49
C PHE A 198 6.51 41.24 14.79
N THR A 199 6.98 40.17 15.43
CA THR A 199 8.11 40.23 16.34
C THR A 199 9.08 39.12 15.98
N THR A 200 10.17 39.55 15.36
CA THR A 200 11.44 38.84 15.28
C THR A 200 11.80 38.25 16.64
N THR A 201 11.71 36.93 16.76
CA THR A 201 12.28 36.21 17.90
C THR A 201 13.25 35.17 17.36
N THR A 202 14.52 35.50 17.60
CA THR A 202 15.73 34.76 17.30
C THR A 202 15.68 33.36 17.91
N THR A 203 16.09 32.39 17.09
CA THR A 203 16.33 30.98 17.42
C THR A 203 17.23 30.81 18.65
N ALA A 204 16.94 29.76 19.40
CA ALA A 204 17.57 29.34 20.65
C ALA A 204 19.13 29.41 20.67
N GLY A 205 19.66 29.88 21.80
CA GLY A 205 20.68 29.14 22.55
C GLY A 205 22.15 29.18 22.13
N LEU A 206 22.56 29.81 21.03
CA LEU A 206 23.99 30.09 20.78
C LEU A 206 24.26 31.59 20.61
N PRO A 207 25.36 32.14 21.16
CA PRO A 207 25.78 33.50 20.86
C PRO A 207 26.13 33.58 19.37
N SER A 208 25.22 34.22 18.61
CA SER A 208 25.35 34.50 17.18
C SER A 208 26.60 35.34 16.90
N THR A 209 27.73 34.67 16.71
CA THR A 209 28.98 35.30 16.29
C THR A 209 29.15 35.33 14.78
N HIS A 210 28.28 34.67 14.02
CA HIS A 210 28.42 34.54 12.57
C HIS A 210 27.07 34.63 11.86
N HIS A 211 26.85 35.70 11.09
CA HIS A 211 25.72 35.81 10.17
C HIS A 211 26.06 35.07 8.87
N LEU A 212 25.26 34.05 8.51
CA LEU A 212 25.36 33.41 7.20
C LEU A 212 24.70 34.31 6.14
N PRO A 213 25.41 34.67 5.06
CA PRO A 213 24.83 35.50 4.00
C PRO A 213 23.76 34.73 3.23
N VAL A 214 22.61 35.38 3.01
CA VAL A 214 21.43 34.84 2.26
C VAL A 214 21.79 34.42 0.84
N GLN A 215 22.88 34.96 0.28
CA GLN A 215 23.51 34.49 -0.94
C GLN A 215 25.02 34.34 -0.70
N PRO A 216 25.59 33.13 -0.84
CA PRO A 216 27.03 32.97 -0.76
C PRO A 216 27.69 33.69 -1.94
N ARG A 217 28.71 34.52 -1.67
CA ARG A 217 29.48 35.20 -2.74
C ARG A 217 30.11 34.24 -3.74
N PHE A 218 30.31 32.98 -3.35
CA PHE A 218 30.96 31.95 -4.15
C PHE A 218 30.14 30.65 -4.12
N PRO A 219 29.06 30.55 -4.93
CA PRO A 219 28.30 29.30 -5.04
C PRO A 219 29.17 28.21 -5.71
N LEU A 220 28.99 26.95 -5.30
CA LEU A 220 29.66 25.77 -5.89
C LEU A 220 31.20 25.77 -5.80
N THR A 221 31.76 26.27 -4.70
CA THR A 221 33.22 26.26 -4.48
C THR A 221 33.72 24.86 -4.12
N ASP A 222 34.75 24.38 -4.83
CA ASP A 222 35.37 23.08 -4.57
C ASP A 222 36.13 23.06 -3.23
N ILE A 223 36.20 21.87 -2.61
CA ILE A 223 36.83 21.62 -1.31
C ILE A 223 38.31 22.02 -1.33
N VAL A 224 39.01 21.74 -2.43
CA VAL A 224 40.43 22.11 -2.59
C VAL A 224 40.60 23.63 -2.54
N THR A 225 39.67 24.38 -3.14
CA THR A 225 39.68 25.84 -3.15
C THR A 225 39.35 26.41 -1.77
N LEU A 226 38.43 25.78 -1.03
CA LEU A 226 38.12 26.13 0.37
C LEU A 226 39.34 25.98 1.29
N THR A 227 40.12 24.91 1.14
CA THR A 227 41.29 24.65 1.97
C THR A 227 42.47 25.57 1.62
N THR A 228 42.69 25.85 0.33
CA THR A 228 43.89 26.56 -0.13
C THR A 228 43.72 28.07 -0.23
N GLN A 229 42.55 28.57 -0.65
CA GLN A 229 42.31 30.01 -0.84
C GLN A 229 41.60 30.65 0.35
N PHE A 230 40.71 29.90 1.02
CA PHE A 230 39.97 30.39 2.18
C PHE A 230 40.55 29.90 3.51
N PHE A 231 41.69 29.20 3.49
CA PHE A 231 42.41 28.65 4.64
C PHE A 231 41.54 27.81 5.58
N ALA A 232 40.46 27.22 5.06
CA ALA A 232 39.52 26.41 5.83
C ALA A 232 40.03 24.96 5.95
N ILE A 233 41.19 24.80 6.58
CA ILE A 233 41.91 23.52 6.73
C ILE A 233 41.11 22.47 7.51
N ASP A 234 40.32 22.90 8.50
CA ASP A 234 39.53 22.01 9.34
C ASP A 234 38.11 21.77 8.80
N PHE A 235 37.76 22.37 7.65
CA PHE A 235 36.39 22.29 7.10
C PHE A 235 35.95 20.85 6.85
N VAL A 236 36.81 20.05 6.23
CA VAL A 236 36.51 18.63 5.95
C VAL A 236 36.35 17.84 7.24
N SER A 237 37.19 18.10 8.24
CA SER A 237 37.12 17.43 9.55
C SER A 237 35.83 17.79 10.31
N ALA A 238 35.47 19.07 10.33
CA ALA A 238 34.23 19.56 10.93
C ALA A 238 32.99 19.01 10.21
N LEU A 239 32.98 19.03 8.87
CA LEU A 239 31.89 18.49 8.06
C LEU A 239 31.73 16.98 8.27
N THR A 240 32.84 16.24 8.32
CA THR A 240 32.84 14.80 8.58
C THR A 240 32.26 14.50 9.96
N LYS A 241 32.63 15.26 11.00
CA LYS A 241 32.04 15.13 12.33
C LYS A 241 30.53 15.38 12.32
N VAL A 242 30.07 16.42 11.64
CA VAL A 242 28.63 16.73 11.54
C VAL A 242 27.88 15.64 10.82
N ILE A 243 28.40 15.13 9.69
CA ILE A 243 27.77 14.04 8.94
C ILE A 243 27.73 12.76 9.77
N CYS A 244 28.81 12.40 10.46
CA CYS A 244 28.85 11.21 11.31
C CYS A 244 27.95 11.33 12.55
N CYS A 245 27.77 12.53 13.10
CA CYS A 245 26.84 12.77 14.21
C CYS A 245 25.37 12.78 13.75
N ALA A 246 25.08 13.37 12.58
CA ALA A 246 23.73 13.46 12.02
C ALA A 246 23.24 12.14 11.40
N TYR A 247 24.15 11.30 10.92
CA TYR A 247 23.85 10.00 10.31
C TYR A 247 24.70 8.91 10.97
N SER A 248 24.22 8.37 12.09
CA SER A 248 24.81 7.15 12.66
C SER A 248 24.62 5.98 11.69
N ALA A 249 25.68 5.20 11.47
CA ALA A 249 25.64 4.04 10.59
C ALA A 249 24.53 3.06 11.04
N PRO A 250 23.65 2.58 10.13
CA PRO A 250 22.67 1.58 10.50
C PRO A 250 23.40 0.31 10.95
N ALA A 251 22.89 -0.34 12.00
CA ALA A 251 23.49 -1.54 12.60
C ALA A 251 23.54 -2.77 11.66
N GLN A 252 23.09 -2.64 10.42
CA GLN A 252 23.15 -3.66 9.39
C GLN A 252 23.46 -3.02 8.02
N PRO A 253 24.35 -3.61 7.20
CA PRO A 253 24.68 -3.07 5.89
C PRO A 253 23.47 -3.21 4.95
N LEU A 254 22.97 -2.08 4.45
CA LEU A 254 21.98 -2.04 3.37
C LEU A 254 22.66 -2.47 2.06
N LEU A 255 22.57 -3.76 1.74
CA LEU A 255 22.82 -4.25 0.39
C LEU A 255 21.69 -3.76 -0.52
N LEU A 256 21.96 -2.69 -1.28
CA LEU A 256 21.19 -2.33 -2.47
C LEU A 256 21.40 -3.43 -3.53
N MET A 257 20.54 -4.45 -3.52
CA MET A 257 20.38 -5.35 -4.65
C MET A 257 19.62 -4.58 -5.74
N LEU A 258 20.35 -4.09 -6.75
CA LEU A 258 19.73 -3.66 -8.01
C LEU A 258 19.08 -4.87 -8.67
N PRO A 259 17.80 -4.80 -9.10
CA PRO A 259 17.19 -5.90 -9.82
C PRO A 259 17.84 -6.00 -11.21
N THR A 260 18.39 -7.17 -11.52
CA THR A 260 18.86 -7.47 -12.86
C THR A 260 17.65 -7.61 -13.80
N ASN A 261 17.75 -6.93 -14.93
CA ASN A 261 16.76 -6.89 -16.01
C ASN A 261 16.43 -8.30 -16.53
N SER A 262 15.38 -8.91 -15.99
CA SER A 262 14.74 -10.13 -16.55
C SER A 262 13.35 -10.39 -15.96
N MET A 263 13.01 -9.82 -14.79
CA MET A 263 11.85 -10.25 -13.99
C MET A 263 10.55 -9.44 -14.19
N TYR A 264 10.43 -8.64 -15.26
CA TYR A 264 9.23 -7.81 -15.47
C TYR A 264 8.03 -8.58 -16.06
N SER A 265 8.17 -9.84 -16.48
CA SER A 265 7.07 -10.52 -17.20
C SER A 265 6.14 -11.39 -16.35
N SER A 266 6.46 -11.69 -15.08
CA SER A 266 5.70 -12.68 -14.28
C SER A 266 4.93 -12.12 -13.09
N ALA A 267 5.08 -10.83 -12.76
CA ALA A 267 4.47 -10.23 -11.56
C ALA A 267 3.01 -9.74 -11.77
N TYR A 268 2.47 -9.86 -12.99
CA TYR A 268 1.17 -9.28 -13.36
C TYR A 268 -0.06 -10.14 -13.02
N GLN A 269 0.05 -11.20 -12.22
CA GLN A 269 -1.00 -12.24 -12.16
C GLN A 269 -1.60 -12.60 -10.80
N PHE A 270 -1.33 -11.84 -9.74
CA PHE A 270 -2.10 -11.99 -8.49
C PHE A 270 -3.43 -11.21 -8.52
N VAL A 271 -4.27 -11.47 -9.53
CA VAL A 271 -5.66 -11.00 -9.55
C VAL A 271 -6.57 -12.13 -9.11
N CYS A 272 -6.83 -12.15 -7.80
CA CYS A 272 -7.90 -12.80 -7.05
C CYS A 272 -8.87 -13.73 -7.85
N PRO A 273 -8.94 -15.05 -7.57
CA PRO A 273 -9.66 -16.07 -8.37
C PRO A 273 -11.20 -15.97 -8.51
N ILE A 274 -11.89 -15.00 -7.91
CA ILE A 274 -13.37 -15.08 -7.73
C ILE A 274 -14.19 -14.48 -8.87
N SER A 275 -13.58 -13.69 -9.75
CA SER A 275 -14.26 -13.30 -11.00
C SER A 275 -14.75 -14.56 -11.76
N TRP A 276 -14.02 -15.67 -11.66
CA TRP A 276 -14.38 -16.96 -12.25
C TRP A 276 -15.54 -17.67 -11.53
N LEU A 277 -15.53 -17.68 -10.20
CA LEU A 277 -16.56 -18.31 -9.35
C LEU A 277 -17.92 -17.64 -9.50
N LEU A 278 -17.91 -16.32 -9.75
CA LEU A 278 -19.11 -15.51 -9.94
C LEU A 278 -19.65 -15.55 -11.37
N ASP A 279 -18.79 -15.83 -12.35
CA ASP A 279 -19.24 -16.15 -13.72
C ASP A 279 -19.93 -17.52 -13.76
N ALA A 280 -19.40 -18.51 -13.03
CA ALA A 280 -20.05 -19.81 -12.86
C ALA A 280 -21.38 -19.69 -12.09
N SER A 281 -21.48 -18.82 -11.07
CA SER A 281 -22.74 -18.60 -10.35
C SER A 281 -23.79 -17.83 -11.17
N ARG A 282 -23.38 -16.94 -12.08
CA ARG A 282 -24.28 -16.33 -13.07
C ARG A 282 -24.89 -17.35 -14.00
N GLN A 283 -24.09 -18.29 -14.50
CA GLN A 283 -24.56 -19.36 -15.37
C GLN A 283 -25.47 -20.35 -14.62
N LEU A 284 -25.15 -20.66 -13.35
CA LEU A 284 -26.03 -21.42 -12.46
C LEU A 284 -27.37 -20.72 -12.18
N SER A 285 -27.36 -19.40 -11.95
CA SER A 285 -28.57 -18.60 -11.74
C SER A 285 -29.47 -18.52 -12.99
N ALA A 286 -28.89 -18.57 -14.19
CA ALA A 286 -29.64 -18.58 -15.45
C ALA A 286 -30.27 -19.96 -15.74
N SER A 287 -29.62 -21.05 -15.33
CA SER A 287 -30.13 -22.42 -15.51
C SER A 287 -31.30 -22.75 -14.55
N VAL A 288 -31.28 -22.21 -13.33
CA VAL A 288 -32.37 -22.39 -12.33
C VAL A 288 -33.67 -21.64 -12.70
N GLN A 289 -33.64 -20.71 -13.68
CA GLN A 289 -34.85 -20.04 -14.18
C GLN A 289 -35.57 -20.80 -15.32
N HIS A 290 -35.04 -21.94 -15.77
CA HIS A 290 -35.62 -22.76 -16.85
C HIS A 290 -36.21 -24.10 -16.37
N HIS A 291 -36.38 -24.29 -15.07
CA HIS A 291 -37.14 -25.38 -14.45
C HIS A 291 -38.22 -24.85 -13.51
#